data_AF-A0A087S4K3-F1
#
_entry.id   AF-A0A087S4K3-F1
#
_cell.length_a   1.000
_cell.length_b   1.000
_cell.length_c   1.000
_cell.angle_alpha   90.00
_cell.angle_beta   90.00
_cell.angle_gamma   90.00
#
_symmetry.space_group_name_H-M   'P 1'
#
loop_
_entity.id
_entity.type
_entity.pdbx_description
1 polymer ?
#
loop_
_entity_poly.entity_id
_entity_poly.type
_entity_poly.pdbx_seq_one_letter_code
_entity_poly.pdbx_strand_id
1 'polypeptide(L)'
;MPGLIGIGVGPGDPELLTVKAVKAIQNADIIMCPASKEDRPSIALSVVDSLIDKSKNQEIIKLIFPMTKDQDVLKETWKKNAKIMAETVLSGKNVVYLTVGDPFLYSTWIYMHKDLTEKYPEMNISVIPGIVSMFTFASKVGVSIAEGAEKVAIIPSCYDLSSVKEIAKNSESMIFLKDGRYFDQVIDVLKESGFPDDSIFAIGQDLGTENEIIRKMTLGEVNDDTLTTKYFSILVVKRV
;
A
#
# COMPACT_ATOMS: atom_id res chain seq x y z
N MET A 1 -13.07 -25.95 -2.40
CA MET A 1 -13.52 -25.62 -1.03
C MET A 1 -13.57 -24.10 -0.92
N PRO A 2 -14.63 -23.56 -0.29
CA PRO A 2 -14.69 -22.16 0.11
C PRO A 2 -13.44 -21.72 0.85
N GLY A 3 -13.03 -20.46 0.69
CA GLY A 3 -11.80 -19.96 1.26
C GLY A 3 -11.72 -18.44 1.21
N LEU A 4 -10.69 -17.91 1.86
CA LEU A 4 -10.37 -16.49 1.86
C LEU A 4 -9.16 -16.22 0.97
N ILE A 5 -9.28 -15.24 0.08
CA ILE A 5 -8.15 -14.78 -0.74
C ILE A 5 -7.88 -13.30 -0.43
N GLY A 6 -6.71 -13.01 0.15
CA GLY A 6 -6.20 -11.64 0.23
C GLY A 6 -5.63 -11.22 -1.12
N ILE A 7 -6.11 -10.12 -1.70
CA ILE A 7 -5.77 -9.70 -3.07
C ILE A 7 -5.14 -8.32 -3.05
N GLY A 8 -3.95 -8.20 -3.63
CA GLY A 8 -3.37 -6.92 -4.02
C GLY A 8 -4.04 -6.40 -5.29
N VAL A 9 -4.75 -5.28 -5.19
CA VAL A 9 -5.42 -4.66 -6.34
C VAL A 9 -4.50 -3.73 -7.14
N GLY A 10 -3.23 -3.63 -6.75
CA GLY A 10 -2.29 -2.72 -7.38
C GLY A 10 -2.43 -1.28 -6.87
N PRO A 11 -1.74 -0.32 -7.50
CA PRO A 11 -1.58 1.05 -6.99
C PRO A 11 -2.83 1.94 -7.15
N GLY A 12 -3.77 1.57 -8.01
CA GLY A 12 -4.93 2.41 -8.35
C GLY A 12 -5.47 2.13 -9.76
N ASP A 13 -4.58 1.93 -10.72
CA ASP A 13 -4.95 1.63 -12.12
C ASP A 13 -5.46 0.18 -12.26
N PRO A 14 -6.72 -0.04 -12.71
CA PRO A 14 -7.27 -1.37 -12.93
C PRO A 14 -6.49 -2.22 -13.94
N GLU A 15 -5.78 -1.61 -14.89
CA GLU A 15 -4.95 -2.35 -15.87
C GLU A 15 -3.70 -2.97 -15.24
N LEU A 16 -3.34 -2.53 -14.02
CA LEU A 16 -2.23 -3.08 -13.24
C LEU A 16 -2.65 -4.24 -12.32
N LEU A 17 -3.90 -4.69 -12.41
CA LEU A 17 -4.36 -5.91 -11.76
C LEU A 17 -3.72 -7.15 -12.40
N THR A 18 -3.33 -8.10 -11.57
CA THR A 18 -2.87 -9.40 -12.08
C THR A 18 -4.06 -10.19 -12.64
N VAL A 19 -3.82 -10.99 -13.68
CA VAL A 19 -4.85 -11.89 -14.25
C VAL A 19 -5.44 -12.82 -13.18
N LYS A 20 -4.64 -13.23 -12.20
CA LYS A 20 -5.10 -14.07 -11.07
C LYS A 20 -6.05 -13.31 -10.15
N ALA A 21 -5.77 -12.04 -9.86
CA ALA A 21 -6.65 -11.18 -9.05
C ALA A 21 -8.00 -10.98 -9.73
N VAL A 22 -8.02 -10.62 -11.02
CA VAL A 22 -9.26 -10.43 -11.80
C VAL A 22 -10.14 -11.69 -11.75
N LYS A 23 -9.56 -12.86 -12.01
CA LYS A 23 -10.28 -14.14 -11.97
C LYS A 23 -10.82 -14.46 -10.57
N ALA A 24 -10.08 -14.17 -9.51
CA ALA A 24 -10.54 -14.41 -8.15
C ALA A 24 -11.70 -13.48 -7.78
N ILE A 25 -11.60 -12.19 -8.11
CA ILE A 25 -12.66 -11.20 -7.86
C ILE A 25 -13.95 -11.58 -8.60
N GLN A 26 -13.87 -11.95 -9.88
CA GLN A 26 -15.03 -12.32 -10.70
C GLN A 26 -15.74 -13.61 -10.26
N ASN A 27 -15.08 -14.46 -9.47
CA ASN A 27 -15.61 -15.74 -8.99
C ASN A 27 -15.92 -15.73 -7.48
N ALA A 28 -15.72 -14.60 -6.80
CA ALA A 28 -16.02 -14.47 -5.39
C ALA A 28 -17.53 -14.41 -5.16
N ASP A 29 -18.01 -15.05 -4.09
CA ASP A 29 -19.37 -14.83 -3.60
C ASP A 29 -19.45 -13.48 -2.86
N ILE A 30 -18.39 -13.15 -2.13
CA ILE A 30 -18.32 -11.97 -1.26
C ILE A 30 -17.00 -11.23 -1.46
N ILE A 31 -17.10 -9.92 -1.65
CA ILE A 31 -15.97 -9.00 -1.78
C ILE A 31 -15.91 -8.14 -0.51
N MET A 32 -14.86 -8.34 0.29
CA MET A 32 -14.57 -7.54 1.46
C MET A 32 -13.55 -6.45 1.13
N CYS A 33 -13.76 -5.23 1.61
CA CYS A 33 -12.85 -4.11 1.34
C CYS A 33 -12.64 -3.21 2.57
N PRO A 34 -11.44 -2.63 2.75
CA PRO A 34 -11.15 -1.72 3.86
C PRO A 34 -11.73 -0.33 3.60
N ALA A 35 -12.33 0.27 4.62
CA ALA A 35 -12.69 1.69 4.64
C ALA A 35 -12.30 2.31 5.99
N SER A 36 -12.02 3.63 6.00
CA SER A 36 -11.66 4.31 7.24
C SER A 36 -12.87 4.60 8.14
N LYS A 37 -14.05 4.75 7.54
CA LYS A 37 -15.35 5.01 8.16
C LYS A 37 -16.48 4.48 7.27
N GLU A 38 -17.67 4.34 7.82
CA GLU A 38 -18.85 3.82 7.11
C GLU A 38 -19.24 4.66 5.87
N ASP A 39 -19.17 5.98 6.00
CA ASP A 39 -19.51 6.96 4.97
C ASP A 39 -18.37 7.20 3.96
N ARG A 40 -17.20 6.61 4.18
CA ARG A 40 -16.03 6.78 3.31
C ARG A 40 -15.93 5.66 2.28
N PRO A 41 -15.61 5.98 1.02
CA PRO A 41 -15.39 4.95 0.00
C PRO A 41 -14.12 4.16 0.30
N SER A 42 -14.09 2.90 -0.13
CA SER A 42 -12.88 2.09 -0.14
C SER A 42 -12.11 2.33 -1.43
N ILE A 43 -10.85 2.74 -1.32
CA ILE A 43 -9.96 2.91 -2.47
C ILE A 43 -9.75 1.56 -3.17
N ALA A 44 -9.56 0.48 -2.42
CA ALA A 44 -9.37 -0.84 -3.01
C ALA A 44 -10.60 -1.30 -3.82
N LEU A 45 -11.80 -0.95 -3.36
CA LEU A 45 -13.04 -1.23 -4.08
C LEU A 45 -13.16 -0.40 -5.37
N SER A 46 -12.82 0.90 -5.33
CA SER A 46 -12.92 1.76 -6.52
C SER A 46 -12.03 1.29 -7.68
N VAL A 47 -10.89 0.64 -7.39
CA VAL A 47 -10.00 0.06 -8.41
C VAL A 47 -10.68 -1.09 -9.16
N VAL A 48 -11.54 -1.86 -8.49
CA VAL A 48 -12.12 -3.08 -9.05
C VAL A 48 -13.60 -2.94 -9.42
N ASP A 49 -14.21 -1.77 -9.21
CA ASP A 49 -15.65 -1.54 -9.38
C ASP A 49 -16.14 -1.93 -10.79
N SER A 50 -15.35 -1.64 -11.82
CA SER A 50 -15.66 -1.99 -13.22
C SER A 50 -15.59 -3.49 -13.51
N LEU A 51 -14.97 -4.28 -12.63
CA LEU A 51 -14.80 -5.73 -12.77
C LEU A 51 -15.87 -6.53 -12.02
N ILE A 52 -16.63 -5.89 -11.13
CA ILE A 52 -17.67 -6.54 -10.34
C ILE A 52 -18.86 -6.81 -11.26
N ASP A 53 -19.17 -8.09 -11.45
CA ASP A 53 -20.27 -8.51 -12.30
C ASP A 53 -21.59 -8.34 -11.55
N LYS A 54 -22.31 -7.25 -11.86
CA LYS A 54 -23.60 -6.92 -11.25
C LYS A 54 -24.66 -8.01 -11.47
N SER A 55 -24.50 -8.89 -12.46
CA SER A 55 -25.44 -10.00 -12.69
C SER A 55 -25.25 -11.17 -11.71
N LYS A 56 -24.09 -11.28 -11.08
CA LYS A 56 -23.77 -12.36 -10.12
C LYS A 56 -24.22 -12.09 -8.70
N ASN A 57 -24.80 -10.92 -8.40
CA ASN A 57 -25.22 -10.50 -7.06
C ASN A 57 -24.11 -10.70 -6.00
N GLN A 58 -22.85 -10.39 -6.36
CA GLN A 58 -21.74 -10.47 -5.42
C GLN A 58 -21.99 -9.50 -4.26
N GLU A 59 -21.89 -10.00 -3.02
CA GLU A 59 -22.09 -9.16 -1.84
C GLU A 59 -20.82 -8.36 -1.55
N ILE A 60 -20.97 -7.05 -1.28
CA ILE A 60 -19.84 -6.19 -0.90
C ILE A 60 -19.95 -5.85 0.58
N ILE A 61 -18.93 -6.25 1.36
CA ILE A 61 -18.86 -5.96 2.80
C ILE A 61 -17.70 -4.99 3.04
N LYS A 62 -18.02 -3.81 3.56
CA LYS A 62 -17.02 -2.84 4.02
C LYS A 62 -16.58 -3.19 5.43
N LEU A 63 -15.27 -3.36 5.63
CA LEU A 63 -14.66 -3.57 6.94
C LEU A 63 -13.99 -2.27 7.37
N ILE A 64 -14.40 -1.77 8.54
CA ILE A 64 -13.95 -0.47 9.04
C ILE A 64 -12.62 -0.61 9.77
N PHE A 65 -11.67 0.26 9.43
CA PHE A 65 -10.37 0.40 10.09
C PHE A 65 -10.20 1.87 10.52
N PRO A 66 -10.38 2.20 11.81
CA PRO A 66 -10.33 3.58 12.28
C PRO A 66 -8.92 4.16 12.14
N MET A 67 -8.84 5.43 11.76
CA MET A 67 -7.59 6.17 11.70
C MET A 67 -7.21 6.66 13.10
N THR A 68 -6.64 5.77 13.92
CA THR A 68 -6.18 6.04 15.28
C THR A 68 -4.78 5.48 15.52
N LYS A 69 -4.06 6.06 16.49
CA LYS A 69 -2.78 5.52 17.00
C LYS A 69 -2.97 4.61 18.23
N ASP A 70 -4.17 4.57 18.78
CA ASP A 70 -4.51 3.73 19.93
C ASP A 70 -4.40 2.24 19.54
N GLN A 71 -3.42 1.56 20.14
CA GLN A 71 -3.11 0.18 19.81
C GLN A 71 -4.20 -0.79 20.25
N ASP A 72 -4.94 -0.49 21.32
CA ASP A 72 -5.97 -1.39 21.83
C ASP A 72 -7.21 -1.31 20.95
N VAL A 73 -7.61 -0.09 20.56
CA VAL A 73 -8.70 0.11 19.56
C VAL A 73 -8.37 -0.56 18.23
N LEU A 74 -7.12 -0.46 17.76
CA LEU A 74 -6.69 -1.12 16.52
C LEU A 74 -6.78 -2.64 16.64
N LYS A 75 -6.22 -3.24 17.71
CA LYS A 75 -6.25 -4.70 17.94
C LYS A 75 -7.67 -5.22 18.09
N GLU A 76 -8.55 -4.52 18.78
CA GLU A 76 -9.95 -4.92 18.91
C GLU A 76 -10.67 -4.89 17.56
N THR A 77 -10.47 -3.82 16.79
CA THR A 77 -11.01 -3.71 15.42
C THR A 77 -10.53 -4.85 14.53
N TRP A 78 -9.23 -5.18 14.63
CA TRP A 78 -8.62 -6.26 13.89
C TRP A 78 -9.24 -7.62 14.22
N LYS A 79 -9.39 -7.94 15.51
CA LYS A 79 -10.05 -9.18 15.95
C LYS A 79 -11.50 -9.25 15.48
N LYS A 80 -12.24 -8.14 15.55
CA LYS A 80 -13.63 -8.05 15.07
C LYS A 80 -13.70 -8.35 13.57
N ASN A 81 -12.87 -7.69 12.76
CA ASN A 81 -12.88 -7.87 11.31
C ASN A 81 -12.41 -9.27 10.90
N ALA A 82 -11.40 -9.84 11.56
CA ALA A 82 -10.98 -11.22 11.37
C ALA A 82 -12.11 -12.21 11.67
N LYS A 83 -12.85 -11.99 12.77
CA LYS A 83 -14.02 -12.83 13.11
C LYS A 83 -15.09 -12.78 12.00
N ILE A 84 -15.41 -11.59 11.49
CA ILE A 84 -16.36 -11.42 10.37
C ILE A 84 -15.88 -12.21 9.13
N MET A 85 -14.60 -12.08 8.76
CA MET A 85 -14.01 -12.83 7.64
C MET A 85 -14.16 -14.35 7.85
N ALA A 86 -13.82 -14.83 9.04
CA ALA A 86 -13.87 -16.25 9.38
C ALA A 86 -15.29 -16.81 9.33
N GLU A 87 -16.25 -16.18 10.01
CA GLU A 87 -17.65 -16.59 10.01
C GLU A 87 -18.23 -16.63 8.60
N THR A 88 -17.85 -15.67 7.76
CA THR A 88 -18.28 -15.62 6.36
C THR A 88 -17.75 -16.81 5.56
N VAL A 89 -16.45 -17.13 5.67
CA VAL A 89 -15.85 -18.27 4.96
C VAL A 89 -16.41 -19.60 5.48
N LEU A 90 -16.55 -19.75 6.80
CA LEU A 90 -17.08 -20.95 7.45
C LEU A 90 -18.56 -21.19 7.14
N SER A 91 -19.30 -20.16 6.68
CA SER A 91 -20.65 -20.32 6.11
C SER A 91 -20.66 -20.94 4.71
N GLY A 92 -19.50 -21.26 4.15
CA GLY A 92 -19.34 -21.92 2.85
C GLY A 92 -19.19 -20.96 1.67
N LYS A 93 -18.83 -19.69 1.91
CA LYS A 93 -18.67 -18.66 0.88
C LYS A 93 -17.22 -18.51 0.42
N ASN A 94 -17.02 -18.29 -0.88
CA ASN A 94 -15.74 -17.86 -1.43
C ASN A 94 -15.59 -16.35 -1.21
N VAL A 95 -14.63 -15.96 -0.38
CA VAL A 95 -14.44 -14.58 0.05
C VAL A 95 -13.12 -14.06 -0.52
N VAL A 96 -13.16 -12.85 -1.08
CA VAL A 96 -11.95 -12.09 -1.40
C VAL A 96 -11.86 -10.87 -0.50
N TYR A 97 -10.66 -10.52 -0.03
CA TYR A 97 -10.40 -9.27 0.67
C TYR A 97 -9.43 -8.42 -0.16
N LEU A 98 -9.86 -7.21 -0.50
CA LEU A 98 -9.12 -6.29 -1.34
C LEU A 98 -8.11 -5.46 -0.54
N THR A 99 -6.91 -5.26 -1.10
CA THR A 99 -5.87 -4.41 -0.54
C THR A 99 -5.28 -3.53 -1.62
N VAL A 100 -5.09 -2.23 -1.34
CA VAL A 100 -4.32 -1.35 -2.25
C VAL A 100 -2.85 -1.76 -2.22
N GLY A 101 -2.23 -1.80 -3.39
CA GLY A 101 -0.86 -2.26 -3.59
C GLY A 101 -0.77 -3.78 -3.45
N ASP A 102 0.00 -4.23 -2.47
CA ASP A 102 0.24 -5.64 -2.18
C ASP A 102 -0.21 -6.02 -0.75
N PRO A 103 -0.77 -7.22 -0.52
CA PRO A 103 -1.25 -7.63 0.80
C PRO A 103 -0.15 -7.71 1.87
N PHE A 104 1.12 -7.87 1.50
CA PHE A 104 2.23 -8.07 2.43
C PHE A 104 3.24 -6.92 2.49
N LEU A 105 2.95 -5.76 1.87
CA LEU A 105 3.72 -4.53 2.05
C LEU A 105 2.88 -3.41 2.69
N TYR A 106 3.05 -3.19 3.99
CA TYR A 106 2.38 -2.13 4.78
C TYR A 106 0.84 -2.08 4.66
N SER A 107 0.23 -3.25 4.49
CA SER A 107 -1.21 -3.43 4.40
C SER A 107 -1.82 -3.84 5.74
N THR A 108 -3.06 -3.42 6.00
CA THR A 108 -3.85 -3.87 7.15
C THR A 108 -4.17 -5.36 7.10
N TRP A 109 -4.08 -5.99 5.92
CA TRP A 109 -4.23 -7.43 5.74
C TRP A 109 -3.29 -8.24 6.63
N ILE A 110 -2.06 -7.78 6.84
CA ILE A 110 -1.02 -8.48 7.61
C ILE A 110 -1.53 -8.87 9.01
N TYR A 111 -2.23 -7.94 9.68
CA TYR A 111 -2.78 -8.16 11.00
C TYR A 111 -3.95 -9.16 10.97
N MET A 112 -4.77 -9.14 9.92
CA MET A 112 -5.93 -10.03 9.77
C MET A 112 -5.45 -11.44 9.49
N HIS A 113 -4.54 -11.56 8.53
CA HIS A 113 -3.92 -12.81 8.14
C HIS A 113 -3.29 -13.52 9.34
N LYS A 114 -2.57 -12.79 10.20
CA LYS A 114 -2.00 -13.34 11.43
C LYS A 114 -3.09 -13.88 12.37
N ASP A 115 -4.09 -13.06 12.70
CA ASP A 115 -5.17 -13.45 13.62
C ASP A 115 -5.98 -14.64 13.09
N LEU A 116 -6.26 -14.64 11.79
CA LEU A 116 -6.99 -15.71 11.10
C LEU A 116 -6.21 -17.03 11.08
N THR A 117 -4.93 -16.98 10.70
CA THR A 117 -4.09 -18.19 10.63
C THR A 117 -3.91 -18.82 12.01
N GLU A 118 -3.83 -18.00 13.06
CA GLU A 118 -3.68 -18.48 14.45
C GLU A 118 -4.97 -19.09 15.00
N LYS A 119 -6.13 -18.48 14.73
CA LYS A 119 -7.40 -18.86 15.37
C LYS A 119 -8.27 -19.81 14.56
N TYR A 120 -8.10 -19.84 13.25
CA TYR A 120 -8.92 -20.62 12.33
C TYR A 120 -8.01 -21.44 11.38
N PRO A 121 -7.18 -22.35 11.91
CA PRO A 121 -6.21 -23.12 11.12
C PRO A 121 -6.84 -24.03 10.06
N GLU A 122 -8.13 -24.33 10.17
CA GLU A 122 -8.92 -25.08 9.21
C GLU A 122 -9.35 -24.27 7.97
N MET A 123 -9.28 -22.93 8.04
CA MET A 123 -9.66 -22.09 6.92
C MET A 123 -8.62 -22.17 5.79
N ASN A 124 -9.10 -22.36 4.57
CA ASN A 124 -8.27 -22.22 3.38
C ASN A 124 -8.01 -20.73 3.09
N ILE A 125 -6.84 -20.24 3.49
CA ILE A 125 -6.40 -18.86 3.27
C ILE A 125 -5.31 -18.85 2.21
N SER A 126 -5.45 -17.99 1.20
CA SER A 126 -4.42 -17.76 0.19
C SER A 126 -4.25 -16.27 -0.10
N VAL A 127 -3.15 -15.92 -0.77
CA VAL A 127 -2.81 -14.53 -1.08
C VAL A 127 -2.44 -14.42 -2.55
N ILE A 128 -2.94 -13.38 -3.22
CA ILE A 128 -2.56 -12.99 -4.57
C ILE A 128 -1.80 -11.67 -4.47
N PRO A 129 -0.53 -11.62 -4.91
CA PRO A 129 0.26 -10.40 -4.85
C PRO A 129 -0.28 -9.35 -5.83
N GLY A 130 0.02 -8.09 -5.52
CA GLY A 130 -0.31 -6.95 -6.37
C GLY A 130 0.92 -6.09 -6.66
N ILE A 131 0.81 -5.23 -7.67
CA ILE A 131 1.88 -4.27 -7.98
C ILE A 131 1.93 -3.22 -6.87
N VAL A 132 3.06 -3.13 -6.18
CA VAL A 132 3.30 -2.13 -5.15
C VAL A 132 3.52 -0.75 -5.78
N SER A 133 3.06 0.29 -5.08
CA SER A 133 3.01 1.66 -5.62
C SER A 133 4.38 2.22 -6.02
N MET A 134 5.46 1.79 -5.36
CA MET A 134 6.82 2.22 -5.68
C MET A 134 7.28 1.82 -7.08
N PHE A 135 6.86 0.65 -7.59
CA PHE A 135 7.24 0.21 -8.94
C PHE A 135 6.43 0.94 -10.02
N THR A 136 5.17 1.25 -9.73
CA THR A 136 4.36 2.09 -10.61
C THR A 136 4.93 3.50 -10.70
N PHE A 137 5.32 4.06 -9.56
CA PHE A 137 5.97 5.36 -9.50
C PHE A 137 7.29 5.37 -10.30
N ALA A 138 8.18 4.41 -10.02
CA ALA A 138 9.44 4.23 -10.73
C ALA A 138 9.25 4.13 -12.26
N SER A 139 8.25 3.36 -12.70
CA SER A 139 7.93 3.20 -14.13
C SER A 139 7.46 4.50 -14.78
N LYS A 140 6.62 5.28 -14.08
CA LYS A 140 6.13 6.58 -14.58
C LYS A 140 7.23 7.64 -14.65
N VAL A 141 8.17 7.63 -13.70
CA VAL A 141 9.27 8.61 -13.61
C VAL A 141 10.49 8.20 -14.46
N GLY A 142 10.57 6.93 -14.86
CA GLY A 142 11.73 6.37 -15.56
C GLY A 142 12.97 6.36 -14.68
N VAL A 143 12.86 5.82 -13.47
CA VAL A 143 13.95 5.69 -12.50
C VAL A 143 14.01 4.24 -12.03
N SER A 144 15.19 3.63 -12.07
CA SER A 144 15.40 2.31 -11.49
C SER A 144 15.33 2.40 -9.97
N ILE A 145 14.67 1.42 -9.33
CA ILE A 145 14.68 1.32 -7.87
C ILE A 145 16.01 0.77 -7.35
N ALA A 146 16.64 -0.14 -8.11
CA ALA A 146 17.92 -0.75 -7.77
C ALA A 146 18.66 -1.18 -9.04
N GLU A 147 19.99 -1.19 -8.98
CA GLU A 147 20.90 -1.70 -10.00
C GLU A 147 22.04 -2.49 -9.35
N GLY A 148 22.44 -3.62 -9.94
CA GLY A 148 23.58 -4.40 -9.46
C GLY A 148 23.50 -4.78 -7.95
N ALA A 149 24.44 -4.27 -7.16
CA ALA A 149 24.57 -4.53 -5.73
C ALA A 149 23.99 -3.41 -4.84
N GLU A 150 23.26 -2.46 -5.41
CA GLU A 150 22.63 -1.37 -4.68
C GLU A 150 21.64 -1.89 -3.64
N LYS A 151 21.65 -1.24 -2.49
CA LYS A 151 20.73 -1.47 -1.38
C LYS A 151 19.59 -0.46 -1.45
N VAL A 152 18.39 -0.97 -1.25
CA VAL A 152 17.16 -0.17 -1.22
C VAL A 152 16.57 -0.22 0.18
N ALA A 153 16.27 0.95 0.73
CA ALA A 153 15.48 1.06 1.95
C ALA A 153 14.07 1.54 1.63
N ILE A 154 13.07 0.86 2.18
CA ILE A 154 11.66 1.25 2.09
C ILE A 154 11.19 1.63 3.48
N ILE A 155 10.86 2.91 3.67
CA ILE A 155 10.54 3.49 4.98
C ILE A 155 9.08 3.97 4.98
N PRO A 156 8.21 3.38 5.82
CA PRO A 156 6.82 3.81 5.97
C PRO A 156 6.73 4.90 7.05
N SER A 157 6.42 6.14 6.69
CA SER A 157 6.30 7.27 7.63
C SER A 157 7.56 7.52 8.51
N CYS A 158 8.19 8.68 8.40
CA CYS A 158 9.43 8.99 9.11
C CYS A 158 9.20 9.39 10.57
N TYR A 159 8.89 8.41 11.42
CA TYR A 159 8.70 8.63 12.86
C TYR A 159 10.01 8.84 13.63
N ASP A 160 11.12 8.30 13.14
CA ASP A 160 12.45 8.41 13.77
C ASP A 160 13.52 8.77 12.72
N LEU A 161 13.85 10.06 12.65
CA LEU A 161 14.85 10.60 11.74
C LEU A 161 16.27 10.08 12.02
N SER A 162 16.58 9.69 13.26
CA SER A 162 17.90 9.18 13.60
C SER A 162 18.17 7.82 12.96
N SER A 163 17.18 6.93 12.99
CA SER A 163 17.21 5.66 12.27
C SER A 163 17.26 5.86 10.75
N VAL A 164 16.50 6.83 10.21
CA VAL A 164 16.54 7.16 8.78
C VAL A 164 17.94 7.57 8.34
N LYS A 165 18.63 8.40 9.14
CA LYS A 165 20.01 8.84 8.87
C LYS A 165 20.99 7.65 8.76
N GLU A 166 20.94 6.72 9.70
CA GLU A 166 21.82 5.53 9.69
C GLU A 166 21.55 4.61 8.48
N ILE A 167 20.29 4.45 8.11
CA ILE A 167 19.90 3.66 6.93
C ILE A 167 20.37 4.37 5.64
N ALA A 168 20.20 5.69 5.55
CA ALA A 168 20.57 6.49 4.39
C ALA A 168 22.08 6.49 4.12
N LYS A 169 22.92 6.41 5.16
CA LYS A 169 24.38 6.25 5.02
C LYS A 169 24.78 4.94 4.32
N ASN A 170 23.92 3.93 4.35
CA ASN A 170 24.21 2.57 3.91
C ASN A 170 23.33 2.10 2.75
N SER A 171 22.57 3.00 2.12
CA SER A 171 21.64 2.69 1.04
C SER A 171 21.84 3.63 -0.15
N GLU A 172 21.74 3.09 -1.35
CA GLU A 172 21.83 3.85 -2.60
C GLU A 172 20.47 4.40 -3.02
N SER A 173 19.38 3.72 -2.65
CA SER A 173 18.01 4.19 -2.92
C SER A 173 17.16 4.18 -1.66
N MET A 174 16.48 5.30 -1.42
CA MET A 174 15.57 5.50 -0.29
C MET A 174 14.16 5.74 -0.83
N ILE A 175 13.19 4.93 -0.38
CA ILE A 175 11.79 5.02 -0.76
C ILE A 175 10.98 5.34 0.48
N PHE A 176 10.33 6.50 0.52
CA PHE A 176 9.46 6.90 1.61
C PHE A 176 8.00 6.79 1.19
N LEU A 177 7.21 6.08 1.99
CA LEU A 177 5.78 5.89 1.77
C LEU A 177 5.00 6.64 2.85
N LYS A 178 3.91 7.30 2.45
CA LYS A 178 2.92 7.91 3.36
C LYS A 178 3.48 9.06 4.21
N ASP A 179 4.34 9.90 3.62
CA ASP A 179 5.21 10.76 4.42
C ASP A 179 5.32 12.23 3.98
N GLY A 180 4.40 12.73 3.15
CA GLY A 180 4.47 14.10 2.65
C GLY A 180 4.75 15.17 3.72
N ARG A 181 4.17 15.03 4.91
CA ARG A 181 4.35 16.00 6.02
C ARG A 181 5.78 16.10 6.58
N TYR A 182 6.65 15.14 6.30
CA TYR A 182 8.01 15.07 6.85
C TYR A 182 9.09 15.20 5.78
N PHE A 183 8.73 15.45 4.52
CA PHE A 183 9.68 15.48 3.42
C PHE A 183 10.82 16.48 3.64
N ASP A 184 10.54 17.69 4.16
CA ASP A 184 11.55 18.71 4.44
C ASP A 184 12.66 18.15 5.36
N GLN A 185 12.25 17.52 6.46
CA GLN A 185 13.16 16.92 7.44
C GLN A 185 13.92 15.72 6.86
N VAL A 186 13.26 14.93 6.01
CA VAL A 186 13.88 13.79 5.32
C VAL A 186 14.95 14.27 4.35
N ILE A 187 14.71 15.35 3.60
CA ILE A 187 15.68 15.94 2.67
C ILE A 187 16.93 16.38 3.41
N ASP A 188 16.78 17.08 4.53
CA ASP A 188 17.91 17.50 5.36
C ASP A 188 18.71 16.29 5.87
N VAL A 189 18.02 15.26 6.37
CA VAL A 189 18.66 14.01 6.81
C VAL A 189 19.41 13.31 5.68
N LEU A 190 18.87 13.29 4.45
CA LEU A 190 19.53 12.69 3.29
C LEU A 190 20.80 13.46 2.91
N LYS A 191 20.75 14.80 2.87
CA LYS A 191 21.92 15.65 2.63
C LYS A 191 22.99 15.44 3.70
N GLU A 192 22.60 15.42 4.98
CA GLU A 192 23.52 15.11 6.09
C GLU A 192 24.08 13.68 6.06
N SER A 193 23.38 12.76 5.39
CA SER A 193 23.81 11.36 5.17
C SER A 193 24.67 11.20 3.92
N GLY A 194 25.06 12.32 3.30
CA GLY A 194 25.96 12.37 2.17
C GLY A 194 25.32 12.02 0.83
N PHE A 195 24.00 12.12 0.68
CA PHE A 195 23.41 12.12 -0.66
C PHE A 195 23.88 13.36 -1.42
N PRO A 196 24.51 13.22 -2.60
CA PRO A 196 24.99 14.36 -3.36
C PRO A 196 23.83 15.16 -3.98
N ASP A 197 24.08 16.43 -4.29
CA ASP A 197 23.06 17.33 -4.84
C ASP A 197 22.52 16.86 -6.21
N ASP A 198 23.29 16.09 -6.98
CA ASP A 198 22.89 15.50 -8.25
C ASP A 198 22.12 14.17 -8.11
N SER A 199 21.86 13.71 -6.87
CA SER A 199 20.98 12.56 -6.60
C SER A 199 19.62 12.78 -7.25
N ILE A 200 19.06 11.73 -7.85
CA ILE A 200 17.71 11.77 -8.39
C ILE A 200 16.73 11.93 -7.22
N PHE A 201 15.88 12.95 -7.29
CA PHE A 201 14.78 13.18 -6.36
C PHE A 201 13.47 13.14 -7.15
N ALA A 202 12.54 12.28 -6.73
CA ALA A 202 11.24 12.19 -7.36
C ALA A 202 10.12 12.04 -6.33
N ILE A 203 9.06 12.82 -6.49
CA ILE A 203 7.85 12.70 -5.68
C ILE A 203 6.64 12.38 -6.54
N GLY A 204 5.76 11.54 -5.99
CA GLY A 204 4.49 11.13 -6.58
C GLY A 204 3.35 11.33 -5.58
N GLN A 205 2.19 11.75 -6.07
CA GLN A 205 0.95 11.86 -5.30
C GLN A 205 -0.22 11.30 -6.07
N ASP A 206 -1.15 10.68 -5.36
CA ASP A 206 -2.44 10.21 -5.90
C ASP A 206 -2.27 9.46 -7.24
N LEU A 207 -1.24 8.59 -7.29
CA LEU A 207 -0.82 7.90 -8.52
C LEU A 207 -1.95 7.07 -9.12
N GLY A 208 -2.13 7.17 -10.43
CA GLY A 208 -3.19 6.48 -11.17
C GLY A 208 -4.58 7.10 -11.00
N THR A 209 -4.70 8.28 -10.40
CA THR A 209 -5.97 9.02 -10.31
C THR A 209 -5.95 10.28 -11.18
N GLU A 210 -7.11 10.93 -11.35
CA GLU A 210 -7.23 12.23 -12.04
C GLU A 210 -6.43 13.37 -11.36
N ASN A 211 -6.08 13.21 -10.08
CA ASN A 211 -5.33 14.20 -9.30
C ASN A 211 -3.83 13.86 -9.21
N GLU A 212 -3.32 12.99 -10.10
CA GLU A 212 -1.92 12.54 -10.10
C GLU A 212 -0.96 13.73 -10.24
N ILE A 213 0.05 13.76 -9.36
CA ILE A 213 1.17 14.71 -9.45
C ILE A 213 2.46 13.90 -9.42
N ILE A 214 3.34 14.15 -10.39
CA ILE A 214 4.68 13.57 -10.46
C ILE A 214 5.68 14.68 -10.70
N ARG A 215 6.76 14.70 -9.91
CA ARG A 215 7.90 15.60 -10.12
C ARG A 215 9.19 14.80 -10.05
N LYS A 216 10.13 15.15 -10.91
CA LYS A 216 11.49 14.61 -10.95
C LYS A 216 12.46 15.78 -11.10
N MET A 217 13.48 15.81 -10.25
CA MET A 217 14.52 16.83 -10.21
C MET A 217 15.76 16.23 -9.53
N THR A 218 16.79 17.02 -9.31
CA THR A 218 17.91 16.62 -8.45
C THR A 218 17.67 17.04 -7.00
N LEU A 219 18.35 16.42 -6.04
CA LEU A 219 18.24 16.74 -4.62
C LEU A 219 18.64 18.21 -4.31
N GLY A 220 19.58 18.77 -5.06
CA GLY A 220 20.02 20.15 -4.95
C GLY A 220 18.99 21.18 -5.44
N GLU A 221 18.06 20.78 -6.31
CA GLU A 221 17.01 21.64 -6.88
C GLU A 221 15.76 21.74 -5.97
N VAL A 222 15.68 20.90 -4.94
CA VAL A 222 14.52 20.82 -4.04
C VAL A 222 14.39 22.06 -3.17
N ASN A 223 13.17 22.60 -3.08
CA ASN A 223 12.80 23.77 -2.28
C ASN A 223 11.34 23.66 -1.80
N ASP A 224 10.88 24.58 -0.96
CA ASP A 224 9.55 24.50 -0.32
C ASP A 224 8.37 24.38 -1.33
N ASP A 225 8.50 24.97 -2.53
CA ASP A 225 7.46 24.92 -3.58
C ASP A 225 7.42 23.57 -4.34
N THR A 226 8.38 22.68 -4.09
CA THR A 226 8.46 21.36 -4.72
C THR A 226 7.87 20.25 -3.88
N LEU A 227 7.44 20.54 -2.64
CA LEU A 227 7.03 19.54 -1.65
C LEU A 227 5.51 19.41 -1.52
N THR A 228 5.08 18.32 -0.87
CA THR A 228 3.67 18.00 -0.66
C THR A 228 3.45 17.51 0.74
N THR A 229 2.30 17.81 1.33
CA THR A 229 1.92 17.35 2.67
C THR A 229 0.91 16.19 2.65
N LYS A 230 0.54 15.68 1.46
CA LYS A 230 -0.51 14.65 1.32
C LYS A 230 -0.07 13.26 1.83
N TYR A 231 -1.06 12.48 2.29
CA TYR A 231 -0.87 11.13 2.81
C TYR A 231 -0.55 10.09 1.73
N PHE A 232 -1.20 10.11 0.56
CA PHE A 232 -0.86 9.21 -0.56
C PHE A 232 0.28 9.80 -1.38
N SER A 233 1.46 9.85 -0.77
CA SER A 233 2.68 10.33 -1.38
C SER A 233 3.78 9.27 -1.34
N ILE A 234 4.63 9.32 -2.35
CA ILE A 234 5.86 8.52 -2.47
C ILE A 234 7.00 9.48 -2.78
N LEU A 235 8.11 9.32 -2.07
CA LEU A 235 9.37 9.97 -2.38
C LEU A 235 10.40 8.90 -2.69
N VAL A 236 11.10 9.05 -3.81
CA VAL A 236 12.27 8.25 -4.16
C VAL A 236 13.46 9.18 -4.25
N VAL A 237 14.52 8.86 -3.51
CA VAL A 237 15.81 9.51 -3.65
C VAL A 237 16.87 8.46 -3.94
N LYS A 238 17.62 8.63 -5.02
CA LYS A 238 18.61 7.68 -5.50
C LYS A 238 19.94 8.37 -5.77
N ARG A 239 21.02 7.81 -5.24
CA ARG A 239 22.40 8.23 -5.53
C ARG A 239 22.71 7.94 -6.99
N VAL A 240 23.39 8.87 -7.66
CA VAL A 240 23.95 8.70 -9.01
C VAL A 240 25.42 8.33 -8.90
#